data_AF-A0A8T1Q0W9-F1
#
_entry.id   AF-A0A8T1Q0W9-F1
#
_cell.length_a   1.000
_cell.length_b   1.000
_cell.length_c   1.000
_cell.angle_alpha   90.00
_cell.angle_beta   90.00
_cell.angle_gamma   90.00
#
_symmetry.space_group_name_H-M   'P 1'
#
loop_
_entity.id
_entity.type
_entity.pdbx_description
1 polymer ?
#
loop_
_entity_poly.entity_id
_entity_poly.type
_entity_poly.pdbx_seq_one_letter_code
_entity_poly.pdbx_strand_id
1 'polypeptide(L)'
;MRTRCSSPSWRRGAMRMRGRKKRLRISLVENAKSVKTSIQGKLMQLQRMIPDCHETDMETLFPRVANYILLLQVKVNALKNLSTLYGV
;
A
#
# COMPACT_ATOMS: atom_id res chain seq x y z
N MET A 1 30.50 -54.38 -37.56
CA MET A 1 30.56 -53.73 -36.22
C MET A 1 29.53 -52.60 -36.16
N ARG A 2 29.03 -52.33 -34.96
CA ARG A 2 27.74 -51.70 -34.62
C ARG A 2 27.57 -50.24 -35.07
N THR A 3 26.30 -49.87 -35.20
CA THR A 3 25.70 -48.65 -35.78
C THR A 3 26.00 -47.33 -35.07
N ARG A 4 26.06 -46.26 -35.88
CA ARG A 4 25.35 -44.95 -35.81
C ARG A 4 25.15 -44.33 -34.42
N CYS A 5 25.55 -43.06 -34.24
CA CYS A 5 24.73 -42.08 -33.52
C CYS A 5 25.18 -40.64 -33.77
N SER A 6 24.39 -39.93 -34.57
CA SER A 6 24.38 -38.48 -34.71
C SER A 6 23.92 -37.83 -33.40
N SER A 7 24.72 -36.92 -32.86
CA SER A 7 24.42 -36.18 -31.64
C SER A 7 23.23 -35.22 -31.85
N PRO A 8 22.11 -35.33 -31.09
CA PRO A 8 21.01 -34.39 -31.23
C PRO A 8 21.32 -33.08 -30.50
N SER A 9 21.35 -31.99 -31.26
CA SER A 9 21.56 -30.61 -30.82
C SER A 9 20.32 -30.00 -30.16
N TRP A 10 19.75 -30.64 -29.14
CA TRP A 10 18.54 -30.14 -28.46
C TRP A 10 18.71 -30.06 -26.94
N ARG A 11 19.63 -29.19 -26.46
CA ARG A 11 19.69 -28.78 -25.04
C ARG A 11 19.91 -27.27 -24.87
N ARG A 12 19.13 -26.43 -25.56
CA ARG A 12 19.15 -24.97 -25.32
C ARG A 12 17.80 -24.35 -24.91
N GLY A 13 16.72 -25.14 -24.85
CA GLY A 13 15.37 -24.62 -24.56
C GLY A 13 14.95 -24.59 -23.09
N ALA A 14 15.44 -25.52 -22.25
CA ALA A 14 14.87 -25.73 -20.90
C ALA A 14 15.29 -24.68 -19.84
N MET A 15 16.36 -23.92 -20.08
CA MET A 15 16.92 -23.00 -19.07
C MET A 15 16.16 -21.65 -18.98
N ARG A 16 15.35 -21.30 -20.00
CA ARG A 16 14.65 -20.00 -20.05
C ARG A 16 13.31 -19.97 -19.27
N MET A 17 12.66 -21.12 -19.04
CA MET A 17 11.38 -21.17 -18.32
C MET A 17 11.54 -21.05 -16.79
N ARG A 18 12.60 -21.64 -16.21
CA ARG A 18 12.84 -21.64 -14.76
C ARG A 18 13.23 -20.25 -14.22
N GLY A 19 13.93 -19.46 -15.03
CA GLY A 19 14.28 -18.07 -14.72
C GLY A 19 13.07 -17.13 -14.75
N ARG A 20 12.15 -17.31 -15.71
CA ARG A 20 10.94 -16.45 -15.84
C ARG A 20 10.00 -16.59 -14.65
N LYS A 21 9.78 -17.82 -14.16
CA LYS A 21 8.94 -18.08 -12.97
C LYS A 21 9.56 -17.55 -11.68
N LYS A 22 10.89 -17.56 -11.54
CA LYS A 22 11.61 -16.93 -10.41
C LYS A 22 11.55 -15.40 -10.47
N ARG A 23 11.76 -14.79 -11.65
CA ARG A 23 11.67 -13.33 -11.84
C ARG A 23 10.28 -12.79 -11.53
N LEU A 24 9.22 -13.47 -12.00
CA LEU A 24 7.84 -13.09 -11.69
C LEU A 24 7.53 -13.16 -10.19
N ARG A 25 8.10 -14.13 -9.46
CA ARG A 25 7.95 -14.21 -8.00
C ARG A 25 8.70 -13.09 -7.28
N ILE A 26 9.91 -12.74 -7.74
CA ILE A 26 10.68 -11.62 -7.16
C ILE A 26 9.95 -10.30 -7.39
N SER A 27 9.46 -10.03 -8.61
CA SER A 27 8.69 -8.83 -8.90
C SER A 27 7.39 -8.77 -8.09
N LEU A 28 6.70 -9.90 -7.88
CA LEU A 28 5.49 -9.92 -7.04
C LEU A 28 5.81 -9.59 -5.57
N VAL A 29 6.90 -10.12 -5.04
CA VAL A 29 7.35 -9.86 -3.66
C VAL A 29 7.84 -8.42 -3.50
N GLU A 30 8.55 -7.87 -4.48
CA GLU A 30 8.98 -6.46 -4.50
C GLU A 30 7.79 -5.50 -4.58
N ASN A 31 6.80 -5.80 -5.42
CA ASN A 31 5.56 -5.02 -5.47
C ASN A 31 4.75 -5.11 -4.17
N ALA A 32 4.68 -6.29 -3.54
CA ALA A 32 4.03 -6.42 -2.23
C ALA A 32 4.78 -5.62 -1.13
N LYS A 33 6.11 -5.58 -1.17
CA LYS A 33 6.92 -4.76 -0.26
C LYS A 33 6.72 -3.26 -0.52
N SER A 34 6.69 -2.82 -1.77
CA SER A 34 6.47 -1.41 -2.13
C SER A 34 5.06 -0.92 -1.76
N VAL A 35 4.05 -1.79 -1.89
CA VAL A 35 2.68 -1.48 -1.44
C VAL A 35 2.62 -1.39 0.09
N LYS A 36 3.28 -2.30 0.81
CA LYS A 36 3.35 -2.25 2.29
C LYS A 36 4.02 -0.96 2.78
N THR A 37 5.13 -0.54 2.16
CA THR A 37 5.80 0.73 2.52
C THR A 37 4.96 1.94 2.14
N SER A 38 4.21 1.90 1.03
CA SER A 38 3.28 2.95 0.63
C SER A 38 2.12 3.11 1.63
N ILE A 39 1.51 1.99 2.05
CA ILE A 39 0.42 2.00 3.04
C ILE A 39 0.92 2.54 4.38
N GLN A 40 2.08 2.07 4.86
CA GLN A 40 2.68 2.56 6.10
C GLN A 40 2.97 4.07 6.03
N GLY A 41 3.49 4.57 4.90
CA GLY A 41 3.71 5.99 4.69
C GLY A 41 2.43 6.81 4.77
N LYS A 42 1.33 6.33 4.16
CA LYS A 42 0.02 6.99 4.24
C LYS A 42 -0.55 6.98 5.66
N LEU A 43 -0.37 5.89 6.42
CA LEU A 43 -0.82 5.82 7.81
C LEU A 43 -0.04 6.79 8.71
N MET A 44 1.28 6.92 8.51
CA MET A 44 2.09 7.93 9.20
C MET A 44 1.66 9.35 8.87
N GLN A 45 1.32 9.63 7.60
CA GLN A 45 0.75 10.93 7.21
C GLN A 45 -0.59 11.19 7.89
N LEU A 46 -1.48 10.19 7.92
CA LEU A 46 -2.77 10.29 8.58
C LEU A 46 -2.62 10.58 10.08
N GLN A 47 -1.71 9.87 10.76
CA GLN A 47 -1.41 10.09 12.18
C GLN A 47 -0.95 11.53 12.46
N ARG A 48 -0.13 12.12 11.58
CA ARG A 48 0.35 13.51 11.72
C ARG A 48 -0.75 14.57 11.53
N MET A 49 -1.85 14.23 10.84
CA MET A 49 -2.98 15.15 10.65
C MET A 49 -3.90 15.22 11.87
N ILE A 50 -3.84 14.22 12.76
CA ILE A 50 -4.68 14.16 13.95
C ILE A 50 -3.93 14.78 15.13
N PRO A 51 -4.49 15.81 15.79
CA PRO A 51 -3.92 16.37 17.01
C PRO A 51 -3.70 15.29 18.07
N ASP A 52 -2.60 15.40 18.83
CA ASP A 52 -2.30 14.54 19.98
C ASP A 52 -2.23 13.03 19.66
N CYS A 53 -1.96 12.69 18.39
CA CYS A 53 -1.95 11.31 17.91
C CYS A 53 -0.53 10.71 17.80
N HIS A 54 0.52 11.46 18.15
CA HIS A 54 1.93 11.10 17.92
C HIS A 54 2.39 9.79 18.60
N GLU A 55 1.72 9.36 19.69
CA GLU A 55 2.09 8.16 20.47
C GLU A 55 1.05 7.04 20.37
N THR A 56 0.07 7.17 19.49
CA THR A 56 -1.07 6.25 19.48
C THR A 56 -0.80 4.97 18.71
N ASP A 57 -1.29 3.85 19.26
CA ASP A 57 -1.31 2.56 18.58
C ASP A 57 -2.14 2.62 17.30
N MET A 58 -1.64 1.99 16.24
CA MET A 58 -2.26 1.93 14.92
C MET A 58 -3.65 1.31 14.96
N GLU A 59 -3.90 0.43 15.93
CA GLU A 59 -5.23 -0.17 16.17
C GLU A 59 -6.29 0.87 16.56
N THR A 60 -5.88 1.96 17.21
CA THR A 60 -6.78 3.02 17.68
C THR A 60 -6.81 4.26 16.76
N LEU A 61 -5.94 4.29 15.74
CA LEU A 61 -5.82 5.42 14.81
C LEU A 61 -7.14 5.67 14.08
N PHE A 62 -7.75 4.63 13.50
CA PHE A 62 -8.99 4.80 12.72
C PHE A 62 -10.18 5.31 13.54
N PRO A 63 -10.48 4.76 14.75
CA PRO A 63 -11.47 5.36 15.64
C PRO A 63 -11.21 6.83 15.98
N ARG A 64 -9.96 7.19 16.27
CA ARG A 64 -9.59 8.59 16.56
C ARG A 64 -9.81 9.51 15.35
N VAL A 65 -9.42 9.06 14.16
CA VAL A 65 -9.65 9.77 12.90
C VAL A 65 -11.15 10.00 12.69
N ALA A 66 -11.98 8.97 12.88
CA ALA A 66 -13.43 9.10 12.75
C ALA A 66 -14.01 10.15 13.72
N ASN A 67 -13.60 10.10 15.00
CA ASN A 67 -14.01 11.08 16.01
C ASN A 67 -13.55 12.50 15.65
N TYR A 68 -12.33 12.65 15.13
CA TYR A 68 -11.81 13.95 14.73
C TYR A 68 -12.55 14.53 13.52
N ILE A 69 -12.88 13.70 12.53
CA ILE A 69 -13.73 14.11 11.39
C ILE A 69 -15.09 14.60 11.89
N LEU A 70 -15.73 13.84 12.79
CA LEU A 70 -17.02 14.22 13.39
C LEU A 70 -16.92 15.58 14.11
N LEU A 71 -15.88 15.76 14.93
CA LEU A 71 -15.65 17.01 15.64
C LEU A 71 -15.50 18.20 14.69
N LEU A 72 -14.72 18.04 13.62
CA LEU A 72 -14.55 19.07 12.59
C LEU A 72 -15.87 19.37 11.88
N GLN A 73 -16.67 18.36 11.55
CA GLN A 73 -17.99 18.56 10.93
C GLN A 73 -18.91 19.39 11.83
N VAL A 74 -18.96 19.09 13.13
CA VAL A 74 -19.76 19.84 14.11
C VAL A 74 -19.29 21.29 14.18
N LYS A 75 -17.98 21.54 14.28
CA LYS A 75 -17.41 22.89 14.31
C LYS A 75 -17.75 23.68 13.05
N VAL A 76 -17.57 23.07 11.87
CA VAL A 76 -17.91 23.70 10.59
C VAL A 76 -19.40 24.01 10.51
N ASN A 77 -20.27 23.11 10.97
CA ASN A 77 -21.71 23.34 10.97
C ASN A 77 -22.10 24.49 11.90
N ALA A 78 -21.52 24.55 13.11
CA ALA A 78 -21.73 25.66 14.02
C ALA A 78 -21.28 27.00 13.42
N LEU A 79 -20.09 27.04 12.80
CA LEU A 79 -19.59 28.23 12.14
C LEU A 79 -20.46 28.66 10.95
N LYS A 80 -20.96 27.72 10.16
CA LYS A 80 -21.94 28.01 9.08
C LYS A 80 -23.22 28.61 9.63
N ASN A 81 -23.77 28.06 10.71
CA ASN A 81 -24.97 28.60 11.35
C ASN A 81 -24.73 30.00 11.91
N LEU A 82 -23.55 30.28 12.46
CA LEU A 82 -23.21 31.62 12.92
C LEU A 82 -23.06 32.58 11.74
N SER A 83 -22.36 32.18 10.66
CA SER A 83 -22.23 32.99 9.44
C SER A 83 -23.61 33.32 8.83
N THR A 84 -24.53 32.35 8.77
CA THR A 84 -25.90 32.62 8.29
C THR A 84 -26.69 33.53 9.22
N LEU A 85 -26.51 33.43 10.55
CA LEU A 85 -27.15 34.32 11.52
C LEU A 85 -26.63 35.76 11.44
N TYR A 86 -25.32 35.93 11.25
CA TYR A 86 -24.67 37.23 11.23
C TYR A 86 -24.52 37.84 9.81
N GLY A 87 -24.92 37.11 8.77
CA GLY A 87 -24.93 37.59 7.38
C GLY A 87 -23.54 37.81 6.77
N VAL A 88 -22.51 37.13 7.28
CA VAL A 88 -21.13 37.15 6.76
C VAL A 88 -20.90 36.02 5.79
#